data_AF-A0A7G2BZ80-F1
#
_entry.id   AF-A0A7G2BZ80-F1
#
_cell.length_a   1.000
_cell.length_b   1.000
_cell.length_c   1.000
_cell.angle_alpha   90.00
_cell.angle_beta   90.00
_cell.angle_gamma   90.00
#
_symmetry.space_group_name_H-M   'P 1'
#
loop_
_entity.id
_entity.type
_entity.pdbx_description
1 polymer ?
#
loop_
_entity_poly.entity_id
_entity_poly.type
_entity_poly.pdbx_seq_one_letter_code
_entity_poly.pdbx_strand_id
1 'polypeptide(L)'
;MTEGAKGTRYTKDGRRRAPQHLIGSGYVKPFPWIRAGLGVAFMTAFVVTVYRRSNQVTPQDQFMKKIKVQPYGVMGNQMSLTGTLKQETHAPDEATAITDPADLSVLLSSASKGVGTSGAIYKWLGLTGRFPADVLLAISKYCDAVYHQYPGGEARDPCRQPRLQGRGVVGAGCHHRALPCLS
;
A
#
# COMPACT_ATOMS: atom_id res chain seq x y z
N MET A 1 -67.56 -40.06 -14.78
CA MET A 1 -68.17 -38.77 -14.36
C MET A 1 -69.09 -39.10 -13.20
N THR A 2 -68.91 -38.67 -11.96
CA THR A 2 -68.23 -37.47 -11.45
C THR A 2 -67.91 -37.64 -9.96
N GLU A 3 -66.86 -36.92 -9.56
CA GLU A 3 -66.28 -36.75 -8.24
C GLU A 3 -67.27 -36.55 -7.09
N GLY A 4 -67.08 -37.30 -6.01
CA GLY A 4 -67.69 -37.05 -4.70
C GLY A 4 -66.91 -35.99 -3.94
N ALA A 5 -67.51 -34.81 -3.77
CA ALA A 5 -66.96 -33.70 -3.00
C ALA A 5 -66.78 -34.08 -1.52
N LYS A 6 -65.52 -34.07 -1.07
CA LYS A 6 -65.11 -34.20 0.33
C LYS A 6 -65.53 -32.96 1.13
N GLY A 7 -66.13 -33.19 2.30
CA GLY A 7 -65.85 -32.37 3.48
C GLY A 7 -66.94 -31.40 3.92
N THR A 8 -68.03 -31.91 4.49
CA THR A 8 -68.76 -31.17 5.54
C THR A 8 -69.10 -32.11 6.69
N ARG A 9 -68.49 -31.91 7.86
CA ARG A 9 -68.85 -32.64 9.09
C ARG A 9 -70.00 -31.90 9.79
N TYR A 10 -71.14 -32.56 9.91
CA TYR A 10 -72.29 -32.10 10.70
C TYR A 10 -72.16 -32.58 12.14
N THR A 11 -72.62 -31.78 13.11
CA THR A 11 -72.82 -32.27 14.49
C THR A 11 -74.08 -33.14 14.57
N LYS A 12 -74.22 -33.93 15.63
CA LYS A 12 -75.35 -34.86 15.83
C LYS A 12 -76.72 -34.15 15.79
N ASP A 13 -76.74 -32.84 16.07
CA ASP A 13 -77.93 -31.96 16.01
C ASP A 13 -78.11 -31.23 14.66
N GLY A 14 -77.46 -31.68 13.58
CA GLY A 14 -77.76 -31.22 12.21
C GLY A 14 -77.31 -29.80 11.83
N ARG A 15 -76.63 -29.06 12.71
CA ARG A 15 -76.09 -27.72 12.37
C ARG A 15 -74.76 -27.82 11.63
N ARG A 16 -74.64 -27.04 10.54
CA ARG A 16 -73.37 -26.87 9.80
C ARG A 16 -72.36 -26.12 10.68
N ARG A 17 -71.20 -26.71 10.93
CA ARG A 17 -70.07 -25.97 11.54
C ARG A 17 -69.43 -25.06 10.49
N ALA A 18 -68.99 -23.87 10.92
CA ALA A 18 -68.25 -22.95 10.07
C ALA A 18 -67.00 -23.65 9.48
N PRO A 19 -66.62 -23.36 8.22
CA PRO A 19 -65.41 -23.90 7.63
C PRO A 19 -64.21 -23.42 8.46
N GLN A 20 -63.42 -24.36 8.99
CA GLN A 20 -62.18 -24.00 9.65
C GLN A 20 -61.27 -23.34 8.62
N HIS A 21 -60.92 -22.07 8.86
CA HIS A 21 -59.89 -21.38 8.08
C HIS A 21 -58.58 -22.16 8.24
N LEU A 22 -58.18 -22.87 7.17
CA LEU A 22 -56.92 -23.62 7.09
C LEU A 22 -55.69 -22.69 6.96
N ILE A 23 -55.87 -21.38 7.02
CA ILE A 23 -54.78 -20.41 7.04
C ILE A 23 -54.35 -20.27 8.50
N GLY A 24 -53.44 -21.15 8.94
CA GLY A 24 -52.76 -21.02 10.23
C GLY A 24 -52.47 -22.31 11.00
N SER A 25 -53.04 -23.47 10.61
CA SER A 25 -52.97 -24.71 11.41
C SER A 25 -51.69 -25.54 11.24
N GLY A 26 -50.69 -25.04 10.49
CA GLY A 26 -49.40 -25.73 10.26
C GLY A 26 -48.16 -24.99 10.75
N TYR A 27 -48.29 -23.81 11.39
CA TYR A 27 -47.12 -23.07 11.86
C TYR A 27 -46.60 -23.66 13.18
N VAL A 28 -45.81 -24.72 13.08
CA VAL A 28 -44.99 -25.20 14.21
C VAL A 28 -43.91 -24.16 14.43
N LYS A 29 -44.08 -23.33 15.47
CA LYS A 29 -43.04 -22.38 15.89
C LYS A 29 -41.75 -23.17 16.05
N PRO A 30 -40.65 -22.84 15.32
CA PRO A 30 -39.40 -23.54 15.52
C PRO A 30 -39.02 -23.43 16.99
N PHE A 31 -38.64 -24.56 17.59
CA PHE A 31 -38.35 -24.67 19.01
C PHE A 31 -37.38 -23.55 19.44
N PRO A 32 -37.54 -22.94 20.63
CA PRO A 32 -36.85 -21.68 21.01
C PRO A 32 -35.33 -21.66 20.76
N TRP A 33 -34.67 -22.81 20.89
CA TRP A 33 -33.23 -22.97 20.67
C TRP A 33 -32.78 -22.74 19.21
N ILE A 34 -33.62 -23.07 18.22
CA ILE A 34 -33.29 -22.85 16.80
C ILE A 34 -33.23 -21.35 16.51
N ARG A 35 -34.14 -20.55 17.10
CA ARG A 35 -34.17 -19.09 16.95
C ARG A 35 -32.97 -18.44 17.63
N ALA A 36 -32.61 -18.92 18.81
CA ALA A 36 -31.41 -18.47 19.52
C ALA A 36 -30.14 -18.79 18.70
N GLY A 37 -30.02 -20.01 18.17
CA GLY A 37 -28.89 -20.39 17.32
C GLY A 37 -28.78 -19.55 16.05
N LEU A 38 -29.90 -19.28 15.38
CA LEU A 38 -29.93 -18.44 14.18
C LEU A 38 -29.55 -16.98 14.49
N GLY A 39 -29.99 -16.44 15.63
CA GLY A 39 -29.62 -15.10 16.09
C GLY A 39 -28.12 -14.98 16.39
N VAL A 40 -27.53 -15.98 17.05
CA VAL A 40 -26.08 -16.03 17.31
C VAL A 40 -25.28 -16.16 16.01
N ALA A 41 -25.73 -17.00 15.08
CA ALA A 41 -25.07 -17.14 13.77
C ALA A 41 -25.11 -15.82 12.97
N PHE A 42 -26.23 -15.10 13.00
CA PHE A 42 -26.34 -13.80 12.35
C PHE A 42 -25.42 -12.75 13.00
N MET A 43 -25.41 -12.69 14.33
CA MET A 43 -24.55 -11.75 15.07
C MET A 43 -23.07 -12.02 14.84
N THR A 44 -22.65 -13.29 14.85
CA THR A 44 -21.26 -13.67 14.56
C THR A 44 -20.87 -13.33 13.13
N ALA A 45 -21.73 -13.61 12.14
CA ALA A 45 -21.50 -13.22 10.75
C ALA A 45 -21.39 -11.69 10.62
N PHE A 46 -22.30 -10.93 11.25
CA PHE A 46 -22.27 -9.47 11.22
C PHE A 46 -20.98 -8.91 11.83
N VAL A 47 -20.58 -9.39 13.01
CA VAL A 47 -19.33 -8.98 13.68
C VAL A 47 -18.11 -9.30 12.82
N VAL A 48 -18.02 -10.50 12.26
CA VAL A 48 -16.91 -10.88 11.36
C VAL A 48 -16.89 -10.00 10.12
N THR A 49 -18.05 -9.64 9.57
CA THR A 49 -18.14 -8.80 8.38
C THR A 49 -17.71 -7.36 8.66
N VAL A 50 -18.13 -6.79 9.79
CA VAL A 50 -17.71 -5.45 10.24
C VAL A 50 -16.22 -5.43 10.55
N TYR A 51 -15.71 -6.43 11.27
CA TYR A 51 -14.29 -6.56 11.60
C TYR A 51 -13.42 -6.69 10.34
N ARG A 52 -13.86 -7.49 9.36
CA ARG A 52 -13.15 -7.61 8.08
C ARG A 52 -13.13 -6.30 7.31
N ARG A 53 -14.22 -5.52 7.33
CA ARG A 53 -14.28 -4.20 6.69
C ARG A 53 -13.38 -3.19 7.39
N SER A 54 -13.38 -3.13 8.72
CA SER A 54 -12.54 -2.21 9.48
C SER A 54 -11.05 -2.56 9.36
N ASN A 55 -10.72 -3.84 9.20
CA ASN A 55 -9.34 -4.31 9.08
C ASN A 55 -8.85 -4.47 7.64
N GLN A 56 -9.56 -3.93 6.65
CA GLN A 56 -9.00 -3.79 5.32
C GLN A 56 -7.94 -2.70 5.33
N VAL A 57 -6.69 -3.10 5.57
CA VAL A 57 -5.53 -2.23 5.38
C VAL A 57 -5.40 -2.00 3.87
N THR A 58 -5.45 -0.74 3.44
CA THR A 58 -5.31 -0.42 2.01
C THR A 58 -3.97 -0.93 1.49
N PRO A 59 -3.85 -1.30 0.20
CA PRO A 59 -2.56 -1.73 -0.37
C PRO A 59 -1.44 -0.70 -0.14
N GLN A 60 -1.79 0.59 -0.08
CA GLN A 60 -0.88 1.69 0.22
C GLN A 60 -0.36 1.61 1.65
N ASP A 61 -1.23 1.42 2.65
CA ASP A 61 -0.83 1.28 4.05
C ASP A 61 0.01 0.01 4.26
N GLN A 62 -0.27 -1.08 3.54
CA GLN A 62 0.56 -2.29 3.56
C GLN A 62 1.96 -2.03 3.00
N PHE A 63 2.07 -1.18 1.97
CA PHE A 63 3.36 -0.76 1.43
C PHE A 63 4.12 0.15 2.39
N MET A 64 3.46 1.17 2.96
CA MET A 64 4.08 2.10 3.91
C MET A 64 4.63 1.38 5.15
N LYS A 65 3.97 0.32 5.62
CA LYS A 65 4.48 -0.54 6.71
C LYS A 65 5.82 -1.24 6.41
N LYS A 66 6.19 -1.39 5.13
CA LYS A 66 7.47 -1.98 4.72
C LYS A 66 8.60 -0.94 4.67
N ILE A 67 8.27 0.35 4.65
CA ILE A 67 9.26 1.43 4.59
C ILE A 67 9.82 1.64 6.01
N LYS A 68 11.14 1.45 6.15
CA LYS A 68 11.87 1.75 7.39
C LYS A 68 12.74 2.97 7.15
N VAL A 69 12.50 4.05 7.90
CA VAL A 69 13.37 5.23 7.88
C VAL A 69 14.64 4.91 8.65
N GLN A 70 15.78 5.24 8.05
CA GLN A 70 17.10 5.05 8.66
C GLN A 70 17.69 6.41 9.07
N PRO A 71 18.44 6.50 10.18
CA PRO A 71 19.02 7.75 10.69
C PRO A 71 20.30 8.19 9.94
N TYR A 72 20.56 7.64 8.76
CA TYR A 72 21.74 7.92 7.94
C TYR A 72 21.33 8.14 6.48
N GLY A 73 22.13 8.91 5.75
CA GLY A 73 21.93 9.19 4.33
C GLY A 73 22.26 7.99 3.44
N VAL A 74 22.05 8.14 2.13
CA VAL A 74 22.28 7.08 1.13
C VAL A 74 23.68 6.47 1.19
N MET A 75 24.70 7.28 1.52
CA MET A 75 26.09 6.82 1.63
C MET A 75 26.44 6.19 3.00
N GLY A 76 25.45 5.97 3.86
CA GLY A 76 25.66 5.48 5.23
C GLY A 76 26.23 6.54 6.17
N ASN A 77 26.24 7.81 5.76
CA ASN A 77 26.77 8.90 6.57
C ASN A 77 25.67 9.54 7.42
N GLN A 78 25.99 9.82 8.68
CA GLN A 78 25.15 10.53 9.64
C GLN A 78 25.89 11.74 10.19
N MET A 79 25.20 12.87 10.36
CA MET A 79 25.73 14.01 11.11
C MET A 79 25.53 13.76 12.61
N SER A 80 26.61 13.75 13.39
CA SER A 80 26.58 13.74 14.85
C SER A 80 25.96 15.04 15.37
N LEU A 81 25.40 15.00 16.59
CA LEU A 81 24.93 16.20 17.30
C LEU A 81 26.02 17.26 17.48
N THR A 82 27.29 16.83 17.46
CA THR A 82 28.48 17.70 17.53
C THR A 82 28.88 18.29 16.17
N GLY A 83 28.13 18.03 15.11
CA GLY A 83 28.44 18.49 13.75
C GLY A 83 29.53 17.69 13.02
N THR A 84 29.95 16.55 13.57
CA THR A 84 30.90 15.65 12.91
C THR A 84 30.20 14.65 12.01
N LEU A 85 30.72 14.43 10.80
CA LEU A 85 30.19 13.40 9.89
C LEU A 85 30.74 12.03 10.30
N LYS A 86 29.85 11.09 10.63
CA LYS A 86 30.18 9.70 10.99
C LYS A 86 29.65 8.75 9.92
N GLN A 87 30.46 7.74 9.56
CA GLN A 87 30.02 6.64 8.72
C GLN A 87 29.39 5.55 9.61
N GLU A 88 28.07 5.44 9.56
CA GLU A 88 27.30 4.43 10.31
C GLU A 88 27.18 3.12 9.52
N THR A 89 27.10 3.20 8.19
CA THR A 89 26.90 2.02 7.34
C THR A 89 27.77 2.05 6.08
N HIS A 90 27.77 0.93 5.36
CA HIS A 90 28.46 0.80 4.10
C HIS A 90 27.70 1.48 2.97
N ALA A 91 28.44 1.88 1.93
CA ALA A 91 27.84 2.33 0.69
C ALA A 91 26.90 1.25 0.13
N PRO A 92 25.84 1.66 -0.59
CA PRO A 92 24.84 0.75 -1.14
C PRO A 92 25.49 -0.27 -2.08
N ASP A 93 25.00 -1.51 -2.00
CA ASP A 93 25.45 -2.64 -2.80
C ASP A 93 24.61 -2.80 -4.09
N GLU A 94 24.93 -3.82 -4.90
CA GLU A 94 24.24 -4.09 -6.16
C GLU A 94 22.77 -4.55 -5.98
N ALA A 95 22.41 -4.95 -4.75
CA ALA A 95 21.04 -5.32 -4.40
C ALA A 95 20.21 -4.11 -3.94
N THR A 96 20.85 -2.97 -3.68
CA THR A 96 20.21 -1.76 -3.15
C THR A 96 19.89 -0.79 -4.27
N ALA A 97 18.60 -0.49 -4.46
CA ALA A 97 18.16 0.60 -5.32
C ALA A 97 18.13 1.92 -4.54
N ILE A 98 18.69 2.98 -5.12
CA ILE A 98 18.73 4.31 -4.51
C ILE A 98 17.71 5.21 -5.21
N THR A 99 16.89 5.91 -4.44
CA THR A 99 16.02 6.96 -4.99
C THR A 99 16.74 8.31 -4.92
N ASP A 100 16.90 8.95 -6.06
CA ASP A 100 17.49 10.28 -6.18
C ASP A 100 16.40 11.36 -6.26
N PRO A 101 16.38 12.34 -5.33
CA PRO A 101 15.54 13.52 -5.44
C PRO A 101 16.16 14.52 -6.43
N ALA A 102 16.24 14.11 -7.70
CA ALA A 102 16.83 14.93 -8.75
C ALA A 102 15.93 16.14 -9.03
N ASP A 103 16.53 17.31 -9.19
CA ASP A 103 15.80 18.44 -9.75
C ASP A 103 15.83 18.38 -11.28
N LEU A 104 14.72 18.72 -11.92
CA LEU A 104 14.60 18.75 -13.37
C LEU A 104 15.63 19.70 -13.98
N SER A 105 15.95 20.82 -13.32
CA SER A 105 16.98 21.76 -13.77
C SER A 105 18.38 21.14 -13.81
N VAL A 106 18.70 20.26 -12.86
CA VAL A 106 19.98 19.55 -12.77
C VAL A 106 20.04 18.45 -13.82
N LEU A 107 18.95 17.70 -14.00
CA LEU A 107 18.83 16.68 -15.04
C LEU A 107 19.06 17.27 -16.43
N LEU A 108 18.38 18.37 -16.76
CA LEU A 108 18.50 19.02 -18.08
C LEU A 108 19.84 19.71 -18.31
N SER A 109 20.65 19.93 -17.26
CA SER A 109 21.93 20.62 -17.38
C SER A 109 23.13 19.68 -17.25
N SER A 110 23.47 19.25 -16.03
CA SER A 110 24.61 18.40 -15.73
C SER A 110 24.57 17.91 -14.29
N ALA A 111 25.01 16.67 -14.06
CA ALA A 111 25.17 16.07 -12.74
C ALA A 111 26.12 16.88 -11.83
N SER A 112 27.10 17.59 -12.39
CA SER A 112 28.02 18.45 -11.65
C SER A 112 27.36 19.63 -10.91
N LYS A 113 26.12 20.00 -11.28
CA LYS A 113 25.35 21.04 -10.61
C LYS A 113 24.51 20.51 -9.45
N GLY A 114 24.50 19.19 -9.22
CA GLY A 114 23.80 18.59 -8.09
C GLY A 114 24.38 19.05 -6.75
N VAL A 115 23.49 19.35 -5.80
CA VAL A 115 23.84 19.76 -4.44
C VAL A 115 23.10 18.89 -3.43
N GLY A 116 23.55 18.87 -2.17
CA GLY A 116 22.93 18.07 -1.11
C GLY A 116 22.94 16.57 -1.43
N THR A 117 21.80 15.91 -1.23
CA THR A 117 21.67 14.45 -1.40
C THR A 117 21.92 14.00 -2.83
N SER A 118 21.34 14.67 -3.83
CA SER A 118 21.48 14.30 -5.25
C SER A 118 22.93 14.49 -5.72
N GLY A 119 23.57 15.61 -5.35
CA GLY A 119 25.00 15.83 -5.62
C GLY A 119 25.91 14.77 -5.02
N ALA A 120 25.62 14.29 -3.81
CA ALA A 120 26.37 13.20 -3.19
C ALA A 120 26.21 11.87 -3.95
N ILE A 121 25.00 11.56 -4.43
CA ILE A 121 24.73 10.38 -5.26
C ILE A 121 25.49 10.46 -6.58
N TYR A 122 25.44 11.60 -7.27
CA TYR A 122 26.16 11.79 -8.54
C TYR A 122 27.67 11.64 -8.36
N LYS A 123 28.23 12.23 -7.31
CA LYS A 123 29.66 12.10 -6.99
C LYS A 123 30.05 10.65 -6.73
N TRP A 124 29.23 9.91 -6.00
CA TRP A 124 29.45 8.48 -5.74
C TRP A 124 29.37 7.64 -7.02
N LEU A 125 28.42 7.94 -7.90
CA LEU A 125 28.30 7.30 -9.22
C LEU A 125 29.40 7.75 -10.21
N GLY A 126 30.22 8.74 -9.87
CA GLY A 126 31.20 9.33 -10.80
C GLY A 126 30.57 10.16 -11.93
N LEU A 127 29.31 10.56 -11.79
CA LEU A 127 28.60 11.39 -12.75
C LEU A 127 29.05 12.84 -12.64
N THR A 128 29.70 13.35 -13.68
CA THR A 128 30.22 14.72 -13.75
C THR A 128 29.63 15.54 -14.89
N GLY A 129 29.03 14.86 -15.88
CA GLY A 129 28.50 15.48 -17.09
C GLY A 129 26.99 15.36 -17.24
N ARG A 130 26.54 15.38 -18.50
CA ARG A 130 25.13 15.17 -18.85
C ARG A 130 24.66 13.76 -18.51
N PHE A 131 23.39 13.67 -18.14
CA PHE A 131 22.74 12.40 -17.91
C PHE A 131 22.58 11.61 -19.21
N PRO A 132 22.51 10.27 -19.12
CA PRO A 132 22.18 9.40 -20.24
C PRO A 132 20.87 9.81 -20.92
N ALA A 133 20.82 9.65 -22.25
CA ALA A 133 19.68 10.09 -23.05
C ALA A 133 18.37 9.39 -22.66
N ASP A 134 18.44 8.12 -22.24
CA ASP A 134 17.28 7.36 -21.77
C ASP A 134 16.69 7.95 -20.47
N VAL A 135 17.53 8.42 -19.55
CA VAL A 135 17.07 9.15 -18.34
C VAL A 135 16.39 10.47 -18.72
N LEU A 136 17.00 11.23 -19.63
CA LEU A 136 16.47 12.53 -20.07
C LEU A 136 15.16 12.41 -20.85
N LEU A 137 15.00 11.35 -21.64
CA LEU A 137 13.78 11.10 -22.42
C LEU A 137 12.64 10.55 -21.54
N ALA A 138 12.97 9.81 -20.48
CA ALA A 138 11.97 9.24 -19.58
C ALA A 138 11.41 10.26 -18.58
N ILE A 139 12.17 11.30 -18.24
CA ILE A 139 11.78 12.33 -17.28
C ILE A 139 11.43 13.61 -18.02
N SER A 140 10.13 13.83 -18.24
CA SER A 140 9.61 14.97 -19.02
C SER A 140 9.04 16.09 -18.16
N LYS A 141 8.55 15.76 -16.97
CA LYS A 141 7.91 16.69 -16.02
C LYS A 141 8.35 16.37 -14.60
N TYR A 142 8.11 17.33 -13.70
CA TYR A 142 8.17 17.06 -12.27
C TYR A 142 7.28 15.88 -11.91
N CYS A 143 7.71 15.08 -10.94
CA CYS A 143 7.10 13.83 -10.50
C CYS A 143 7.29 12.62 -11.41
N ASP A 144 7.94 12.75 -12.57
CA ASP A 144 8.36 11.58 -13.35
C ASP A 144 9.54 10.90 -12.64
N ALA A 145 9.55 9.57 -12.67
CA ALA A 145 10.66 8.77 -12.15
C ALA A 145 10.96 7.62 -13.10
N VAL A 146 12.25 7.35 -13.28
CA VAL A 146 12.75 6.25 -14.12
C VAL A 146 13.75 5.42 -13.34
N TYR A 147 13.64 4.10 -13.47
CA TYR A 147 14.68 3.20 -13.00
C TYR A 147 15.79 3.13 -14.05
N HIS A 148 17.01 3.47 -13.68
CA HIS A 148 18.17 3.43 -14.55
C HIS A 148 19.36 2.79 -13.83
N GLN A 149 20.04 1.88 -14.52
CA GLN A 149 21.25 1.25 -13.99
C GLN A 149 22.47 1.97 -14.55
N TYR A 150 23.20 2.64 -13.65
CA TYR A 150 24.43 3.33 -14.03
C TYR A 150 25.60 2.35 -14.07
N PRO A 151 26.51 2.49 -15.06
CA PRO A 151 27.78 1.80 -15.01
C PRO A 151 28.53 2.28 -13.76
N GLY A 152 28.92 1.34 -12.90
CA GLY A 152 29.46 1.63 -11.57
C GLY A 152 30.57 2.69 -11.57
N GLY A 153 30.46 3.66 -10.65
CA GLY A 153 31.44 4.72 -10.44
C GLY A 153 32.67 4.23 -9.69
N GLU A 154 33.83 4.80 -10.04
CA GLU A 154 35.10 4.59 -9.34
C GLU A 154 35.07 5.34 -7.99
N ALA A 155 34.72 4.63 -6.92
CA ALA A 155 34.88 5.15 -5.57
C ALA A 155 36.38 5.34 -5.29
N ARG A 156 36.85 6.59 -5.24
CA ARG A 156 38.23 6.96 -4.88
C ARG A 156 38.49 6.85 -3.37
N ASP A 157 38.06 5.75 -2.75
CA ASP A 157 38.50 5.41 -1.40
C ASP A 157 39.62 4.37 -1.50
N PRO A 158 40.83 4.65 -0.97
CA PRO A 158 41.98 3.74 -1.07
C PRO A 158 41.82 2.41 -0.31
N CYS A 159 40.67 2.18 0.36
CA CYS A 159 40.43 1.04 1.23
C CYS A 159 39.27 0.11 0.80
N ARG A 160 38.70 0.19 -0.43
CA ARG A 160 37.59 -0.72 -0.80
C ARG A 160 37.55 -1.20 -2.26
N GLN A 161 37.09 -2.45 -2.37
CA GLN A 161 37.04 -3.35 -3.53
C GLN A 161 36.44 -2.80 -4.84
N PRO A 162 36.77 -3.43 -5.99
CA PRO A 162 36.42 -2.92 -7.32
C PRO A 162 34.92 -3.07 -7.66
N ARG A 163 34.43 -2.11 -8.46
CA ARG A 163 33.17 -2.07 -9.23
C ARG A 163 31.92 -2.65 -8.55
N LEU A 164 31.17 -1.78 -7.88
CA LEU A 164 29.75 -1.99 -7.61
C LEU A 164 28.94 -1.24 -8.66
N GLN A 165 28.07 -1.93 -9.39
CA GLN A 165 27.11 -1.28 -10.29
C GLN A 165 26.05 -0.55 -9.45
N GLY A 166 25.93 0.77 -9.64
CA GLY A 166 24.90 1.56 -8.96
C GLY A 166 23.55 1.38 -9.65
N ARG A 167 22.56 0.84 -8.92
CA ARG A 167 21.15 0.80 -9.36
C ARG A 167 20.40 1.97 -8.75
N GLY A 168 19.79 2.81 -9.58
CA GLY A 168 19.11 4.02 -9.12
C GLY A 168 17.72 4.17 -9.72
N VAL A 169 16.81 4.73 -8.95
CA VAL A 169 15.59 5.39 -9.45
C VAL A 169 15.87 6.87 -9.45
N VAL A 170 15.92 7.48 -10.63
CA VAL A 170 16.06 8.92 -10.79
C VAL A 170 14.67 9.52 -10.92
N GLY A 171 14.32 10.45 -10.05
CA GLY A 171 13.02 11.12 -10.10
C GLY A 171 13.16 12.64 -10.15
N ALA A 172 12.40 13.30 -11.02
CA ALA A 172 12.24 14.75 -10.97
C ALA A 172 11.37 15.11 -9.75
N GLY A 173 11.96 15.80 -8.78
CA GLY A 173 11.32 16.14 -7.51
C GLY A 173 10.02 16.93 -7.69
N CYS A 174 8.94 16.48 -7.03
CA CYS A 174 7.73 17.28 -6.92
C CYS A 174 7.92 18.34 -5.84
N HIS A 175 8.09 19.61 -6.20
CA HIS A 175 7.89 20.68 -5.24
C HIS A 175 6.39 20.88 -4.97
N HIS A 176 5.81 20.06 -4.09
CA HIS A 176 4.77 20.62 -3.25
C HIS A 176 5.47 21.57 -2.29
N ARG A 177 5.21 22.87 -2.41
CA ARG A 177 5.51 23.82 -1.32
C ARG A 177 4.94 23.20 -0.05
N ALA A 178 5.80 22.66 0.80
CA ALA A 178 5.45 22.50 2.20
C ALA A 178 5.11 23.92 2.67
N LEU A 179 3.84 24.11 3.04
CA LEU A 179 3.42 25.29 3.78
C LEU A 179 4.39 25.47 4.96
N PRO A 180 4.81 26.71 5.27
CA PRO A 180 5.62 26.93 6.47
C PRO A 180 4.83 26.38 7.66
N CYS A 181 5.44 25.47 8.42
CA CYS A 181 4.93 25.09 9.72
C CYS A 181 4.87 26.37 10.58
N LEU A 182 3.66 26.90 10.73
CA LEU A 182 3.26 27.82 11.78
C LEU A 182 2.82 27.00 12.99
N SER A 183 3.20 27.53 14.16
CA SER A 183 2.90 27.12 15.54
C SER A 183 3.90 26.17 16.19
#